data_AF-A0A359AXI1-F1
#
_entry.id   AF-A0A359AXI1-F1
#
_cell.length_a   1.000
_cell.length_b   1.000
_cell.length_c   1.000
_cell.angle_alpha   90.00
_cell.angle_beta   90.00
_cell.angle_gamma   90.00
#
_symmetry.space_group_name_H-M   'P 1'
#
loop_
_entity.id
_entity.type
_entity.pdbx_description
1 polymer ?
#
loop_
_entity_poly.entity_id
_entity_poly.type
_entity_poly.pdbx_seq_one_letter_code
_entity_poly.pdbx_strand_id
1 'polypeptide(L)'
;MLLFSATMPQEIAKITKKYMSDPVEIIIGRKNEGAQNVKHIYFMVHAKDKYLALKRIVDYYPNIYGIVFCRTRKDTQEIADKLIQDG
;
A
#
# COMPACT_ATOMS: atom_id res chain seq x y z
N MET A 1 24.54 -13.40 -15.87
CA MET A 1 23.10 -13.04 -15.93
C MET A 1 22.67 -12.58 -14.55
N LEU A 2 21.78 -11.59 -14.44
CA LEU A 2 21.25 -11.12 -13.14
C LEU A 2 19.74 -11.30 -13.13
N LEU A 3 19.19 -11.74 -12.00
CA LEU A 3 17.76 -11.91 -11.77
C LEU A 3 17.41 -11.13 -10.50
N PHE A 4 16.47 -10.19 -10.63
CA PHE A 4 15.97 -9.40 -9.52
C PHE A 4 14.54 -9.83 -9.25
N SER A 5 14.26 -10.22 -8.00
CA SER A 5 12.90 -10.56 -7.59
C SER A 5 12.65 -10.12 -6.16
N ALA A 6 11.46 -9.56 -5.91
CA ALA A 6 11.01 -9.23 -4.55
C ALA A 6 10.56 -10.49 -3.78
N THR A 7 10.22 -11.58 -4.48
CA THR A 7 9.76 -12.84 -3.89
C THR A 7 10.37 -14.04 -4.60
N MET A 8 10.44 -15.20 -3.94
CA MET A 8 10.98 -16.44 -4.52
C MET A 8 9.92 -17.55 -4.55
N PRO A 9 8.85 -17.42 -5.37
CA PRO A 9 7.94 -18.53 -5.62
C PRO A 9 8.65 -19.60 -6.46
N GLN A 10 8.11 -20.83 -6.46
CA GLN A 10 8.75 -21.97 -7.14
C GLN A 10 9.05 -21.73 -8.63
N GLU A 11 8.24 -20.91 -9.31
CA GLU A 11 8.43 -20.57 -10.73
C GLU A 11 9.72 -19.79 -10.97
N ILE A 12 10.01 -18.78 -10.15
CA ILE A 12 11.25 -17.99 -10.22
C ILE A 12 12.46 -18.86 -9.88
N ALA A 13 12.32 -19.77 -8.91
CA ALA A 13 13.38 -20.72 -8.57
C ALA A 13 13.72 -21.66 -9.75
N LYS A 14 12.72 -22.09 -10.53
CA LYS A 14 12.95 -22.90 -11.75
C LYS A 14 13.70 -22.11 -12.82
N ILE A 15 13.35 -20.83 -13.03
CA ILE A 15 14.05 -19.95 -13.98
C ILE A 15 15.51 -19.78 -13.57
N THR A 16 15.76 -19.51 -12.28
CA THR A 16 17.11 -19.38 -11.72
C THR A 16 17.95 -20.62 -12.01
N LYS A 17 17.44 -21.82 -11.69
CA LYS A 17 18.14 -23.09 -11.95
C LYS A 17 18.38 -23.40 -13.42
N LYS A 18 17.47 -22.99 -14.30
CA LYS A 18 17.54 -23.30 -15.74
C LYS A 18 18.53 -22.40 -16.48
N TYR A 19 18.62 -21.14 -16.09
CA TYR A 19 19.31 -20.12 -16.87
C TYR A 19 20.55 -19.55 -16.18
N MET A 20 20.78 -19.86 -14.89
CA MET A 20 21.97 -19.41 -14.15
C MET A 20 22.86 -20.59 -13.78
N SER A 21 24.17 -20.43 -13.99
CA SER A 21 25.19 -21.34 -13.46
C SER A 21 25.74 -20.74 -12.17
N ASP A 22 25.68 -21.52 -11.08
CA ASP A 22 26.18 -21.16 -9.74
C ASP A 22 25.79 -19.73 -9.27
N PRO A 23 24.49 -19.40 -9.21
CA PRO A 23 24.06 -18.05 -8.83
C PRO A 23 24.25 -17.81 -7.33
N VAL A 24 24.85 -16.67 -6.99
CA VAL A 24 24.90 -16.15 -5.62
C VAL A 24 23.59 -15.41 -5.31
N GLU A 25 22.90 -15.82 -4.25
CA GLU A 25 21.67 -15.17 -3.78
C GLU A 25 22.00 -14.04 -2.79
N ILE A 26 21.55 -12.82 -3.10
CA ILE A 26 21.70 -11.64 -2.23
C ILE A 26 20.30 -11.17 -1.81
N ILE A 27 19.98 -11.31 -0.53
CA ILE A 27 18.69 -10.90 0.05
C ILE A 27 18.90 -9.67 0.93
N ILE A 28 18.18 -8.59 0.64
CA ILE A 28 18.22 -7.34 1.41
C ILE A 28 16.91 -7.22 2.20
N GLY A 29 16.99 -7.23 3.54
CA GLY A 29 15.84 -7.11 4.45
C GLY A 29 15.30 -8.44 4.98
N ARG A 30 14.49 -8.38 6.05
CA ARG A 30 13.79 -9.55 6.60
C ARG A 30 12.46 -9.77 5.89
N LYS A 31 12.17 -11.04 5.59
CA LYS A 31 10.91 -11.50 4.98
C LYS A 31 9.76 -11.17 5.94
N ASN A 32 8.85 -10.28 5.53
CA ASN A 32 7.56 -10.03 6.19
C ASN A 32 7.60 -9.51 7.63
N GLU A 33 8.56 -8.64 8.00
CA GLU A 33 8.29 -7.77 9.15
C GLU A 33 7.40 -6.64 8.64
N GLY A 34 6.08 -6.72 8.91
CA GLY A 34 5.18 -5.58 8.75
C GLY A 34 5.84 -4.37 9.41
N ALA A 35 5.72 -3.19 8.79
CA ALA A 35 6.53 -2.04 9.18
C ALA A 35 6.40 -1.80 10.69
N GLN A 36 7.46 -2.13 11.45
CA GLN A 36 7.43 -2.18 12.91
C GLN A 36 7.03 -0.82 13.53
N ASN A 37 7.23 0.25 12.75
CA ASN A 37 6.95 1.63 13.11
C ASN A 37 5.66 2.19 12.47
N VAL A 38 4.77 1.34 11.94
CA VAL A 38 3.47 1.78 11.39
C VAL A 38 2.34 1.46 12.36
N LYS A 39 1.62 2.50 12.78
CA LYS A 39 0.41 2.35 13.60
C LYS A 39 -0.79 2.10 12.70
N HIS A 40 -1.44 0.95 12.85
CA HIS A 40 -2.66 0.61 12.13
C HIS A 40 -3.89 0.92 13.00
N ILE A 41 -4.86 1.64 12.44
CA ILE A 41 -6.12 2.00 13.10
C ILE A 41 -7.26 1.70 12.13
N TYR A 42 -8.41 1.23 12.63
CA TYR A 42 -9.60 1.00 11.82
C TYR A 42 -10.85 1.61 12.48
N PHE A 43 -11.82 1.97 11.66
CA PHE A 43 -13.12 2.48 12.09
C PHE A 43 -14.23 1.66 11.44
N MET A 44 -15.19 1.20 12.24
CA MET A 44 -16.40 0.56 11.71
C MET A 44 -17.44 1.64 11.43
N VAL A 45 -17.79 1.80 10.16
CA VAL A 45 -18.76 2.81 9.71
C VAL A 45 -19.63 2.21 8.61
N HIS A 46 -20.87 2.70 8.48
CA HIS A 46 -21.67 2.38 7.31
C HIS A 46 -21.05 3.00 6.06
N ALA A 47 -21.30 2.39 4.90
CA ALA A 47 -20.73 2.85 3.63
C ALA A 47 -21.04 4.33 3.34
N LYS A 48 -22.27 4.77 3.66
CA LYS A 48 -22.72 6.16 3.51
C LYS A 48 -21.96 7.17 4.38
N ASP A 49 -21.43 6.72 5.52
CA ASP A 49 -20.79 7.58 6.52
C ASP A 49 -19.26 7.65 6.34
N LYS A 50 -18.68 6.90 5.40
CA LYS A 50 -17.23 6.84 5.16
C LYS A 50 -16.62 8.22 4.89
N TYR A 51 -17.28 9.04 4.09
CA TYR A 51 -16.78 10.39 3.79
C TYR A 51 -16.73 11.28 5.03
N LEU A 52 -17.81 11.27 5.83
CA LEU A 52 -17.88 12.05 7.07
C LEU A 52 -16.82 11.59 8.08
N ALA A 53 -16.56 10.28 8.16
CA ALA A 53 -15.50 9.74 8.99
C ALA A 53 -14.11 10.19 8.51
N LEU A 54 -13.85 10.14 7.20
CA LEU A 54 -12.60 10.64 6.61
C LEU A 54 -12.41 12.13 6.90
N LYS A 55 -13.44 12.95 6.65
CA LYS A 55 -13.40 14.40 6.89
C LYS A 55 -13.03 14.72 8.34
N ARG A 56 -13.66 14.04 9.32
CA ARG A 56 -13.31 14.21 10.74
C ARG A 56 -11.85 13.91 11.05
N ILE A 57 -11.24 12.94 10.38
CA ILE A 57 -9.82 12.62 10.57
C ILE A 57 -8.96 13.76 10.01
N VAL A 58 -9.28 14.26 8.82
CA VAL A 58 -8.57 15.39 8.20
C VAL A 58 -8.68 16.64 9.05
N ASP A 59 -9.89 16.99 9.50
CA ASP A 59 -10.17 18.15 10.36
C ASP A 59 -9.40 18.09 11.69
N TYR A 60 -9.23 16.88 12.26
CA TYR A 60 -8.47 16.67 13.49
C TYR A 60 -6.96 16.85 13.30
N TYR A 61 -6.44 16.65 12.08
CA TYR A 61 -5.02 16.78 11.73
C TYR A 61 -4.81 17.80 10.61
N PRO A 62 -4.98 19.11 10.86
CA PRO A 62 -5.04 20.14 9.81
C PRO A 62 -3.77 20.29 8.95
N ASN A 63 -2.61 19.80 9.41
CA ASN A 63 -1.34 19.86 8.68
C ASN A 63 -0.90 18.50 8.11
N ILE A 64 -1.82 17.55 8.01
CA ILE A 64 -1.51 16.21 7.51
C ILE A 64 -1.21 16.24 6.01
N TYR A 65 -0.10 15.63 5.61
CA TYR A 65 0.14 15.24 4.22
C TYR A 65 -0.02 13.73 4.11
N GLY A 66 -0.97 13.28 3.29
CA GLY A 66 -1.36 11.88 3.26
C GLY A 66 -1.89 11.43 1.91
N ILE A 67 -1.95 10.11 1.73
CA ILE A 67 -2.48 9.46 0.53
C ILE A 67 -3.74 8.69 0.93
N VAL A 68 -4.84 8.91 0.20
CA VAL A 68 -6.11 8.19 0.39
C VAL A 68 -6.27 7.18 -0.73
N PHE A 69 -6.28 5.89 -0.38
CA PHE A 69 -6.52 4.81 -1.34
C PHE A 69 -8.02 4.50 -1.43
N CYS A 70 -8.55 4.54 -2.66
CA CYS A 70 -9.93 4.17 -2.97
C CYS A 70 -9.97 2.90 -3.83
N ARG A 71 -11.14 2.24 -3.87
CA ARG A 71 -11.30 0.97 -4.62
C ARG A 71 -11.37 1.20 -6.13
N THR A 72 -12.11 2.21 -6.57
CA THR A 72 -12.29 2.52 -7.99
C THR A 72 -11.86 3.94 -8.31
N ARG A 73 -11.57 4.21 -9.58
CA ARG A 73 -11.25 5.57 -10.06
C ARG A 73 -12.40 6.55 -9.80
N LYS A 74 -13.64 6.07 -9.93
CA LYS A 74 -14.84 6.86 -9.67
C LYS A 74 -14.90 7.29 -8.20
N ASP A 75 -14.68 6.35 -7.27
CA ASP A 75 -14.63 6.65 -5.83
C ASP A 75 -13.56 7.70 -5.54
N THR A 76 -12.37 7.57 -6.15
CA THR A 76 -11.28 8.55 -5.99
C THR A 76 -11.71 9.95 -6.40
N GLN A 77 -12.35 10.08 -7.58
CA GLN A 77 -12.81 11.37 -8.07
C GLN A 77 -13.85 11.99 -7.14
N GLU A 78 -14.85 11.20 -6.71
CA GLU A 78 -15.89 11.67 -5.80
C GLU A 78 -15.34 12.14 -4.44
N ILE A 79 -14.33 11.44 -3.89
CA ILE A 79 -13.68 11.85 -2.64
C ILE A 79 -12.86 13.13 -2.83
N ALA A 80 -12.10 13.23 -3.93
CA ALA A 80 -11.30 14.41 -4.24
C ALA A 80 -12.17 15.65 -4.42
N ASP A 81 -13.26 15.55 -5.20
CA ASP A 81 -14.18 16.66 -5.46
C ASP A 81 -14.79 17.18 -4.16
N LYS A 82 -15.22 16.28 -3.26
CA LYS A 82 -15.78 16.66 -1.97
C LYS A 82 -14.77 17.34 -1.05
N LEU A 83 -13.53 16.85 -1.00
CA LEU A 83 -12.47 17.47 -0.21
C LEU A 83 -12.13 18.87 -0.74
N ILE A 84 -12.02 19.04 -2.07
CA ILE A 84 -11.80 20.35 -2.71
C ILE A 84 -12.96 21.31 -2.42
N GLN A 85 -14.20 20.81 -2.42
CA GLN A 85 -15.38 21.61 -2.09
C GLN A 85 -15.39 22.04 -0.61
N ASP A 86 -14.84 21.21 0.27
CA ASP A 86 -14.80 21.46 1.72
C ASP A 86 -13.61 22.34 2.16
N GLY A 87 -12.53 22.45 1.35
CA GLY A 87 -11.37 23.32 1.62
C GLY A 87 -10.04 22.78 1.11
#